data_AF-A0A2J4ZEV0-F1
#
_entry.id   AF-A0A2J4ZEV0-F1
#
_cell.length_a   1.000
_cell.length_b   1.000
_cell.length_c   1.000
_cell.angle_alpha   90.00
_cell.angle_beta   90.00
_cell.angle_gamma   90.00
#
_symmetry.space_group_name_H-M   'P 1'
#
loop_
_entity.id
_entity.type
_entity.pdbx_description
1 polymer ?
#
loop_
_entity_poly.entity_id
_entity_poly.type
_entity_poly.pdbx_seq_one_letter_code
_entity_poly.pdbx_strand_id
1 'polypeptide(L)'
;MPSIFEKYDLKQVINTSGRMTILGVSTPRPEVVDAAMAGMNQYFEMKDLVNKTGAYIAKLLDVEGATVVSCASAGIAQSVAAVLVKDSDWLLENLHVTPIENNEIVLPKGHNVNFGAPVGTMVALGGGRLVEAGYANECSAGQLAAAITPRTAAILYIKSHH
;
A
#
# COMPACT_ATOMS: atom_id res chain seq x y z
N MET A 1 3.67 -40.03 3.12
CA MET A 1 3.61 -39.07 1.99
C MET A 1 4.88 -38.26 2.01
N PRO A 2 5.47 -37.91 0.85
CA PRO A 2 6.59 -36.97 0.81
C PRO A 2 6.18 -35.66 1.47
N SER A 3 7.12 -35.02 2.17
CA SER A 3 6.95 -33.66 2.68
C SER A 3 6.62 -32.69 1.53
N ILE A 4 6.07 -31.52 1.85
CA ILE A 4 5.83 -30.48 0.84
C ILE A 4 7.11 -30.07 0.11
N PHE A 5 8.26 -30.14 0.79
CA PHE A 5 9.57 -29.85 0.21
C PHE A 5 9.98 -30.90 -0.82
N GLU A 6 9.85 -32.18 -0.50
CA GLU A 6 10.19 -33.27 -1.43
C GLU A 6 9.21 -33.33 -2.61
N LYS A 7 7.92 -33.07 -2.37
CA LYS A 7 6.90 -33.09 -3.42
C LYS A 7 7.16 -32.05 -4.52
N TYR A 8 7.67 -30.88 -4.15
CA TYR A 8 7.87 -29.74 -5.05
C TYR A 8 9.34 -29.41 -5.31
N ASP A 9 10.28 -30.28 -4.90
CA ASP A 9 11.73 -30.08 -5.00
C ASP A 9 12.21 -28.73 -4.42
N LEU A 10 11.73 -28.40 -3.23
CA LEU A 10 12.02 -27.13 -2.55
C LEU A 10 13.15 -27.28 -1.53
N LYS A 11 14.03 -26.28 -1.49
CA LYS A 11 15.07 -26.17 -0.47
C LYS A 11 14.49 -25.86 0.91
N GLN A 12 14.93 -26.58 1.93
CA GLN A 12 14.69 -26.21 3.32
C GLN A 12 15.60 -25.05 3.74
N VAL A 13 15.04 -24.07 4.44
CA VAL A 13 15.75 -22.85 4.86
C VAL A 13 15.54 -22.62 6.35
N ILE A 14 16.62 -22.34 7.07
CA ILE A 14 16.59 -21.78 8.42
C ILE A 14 16.92 -20.29 8.32
N ASN A 15 16.01 -19.44 8.75
CA ASN A 15 16.17 -18.00 8.67
C ASN A 15 16.63 -17.42 10.02
N THR A 16 17.84 -16.85 10.03
CA THR A 16 18.42 -16.13 11.18
C THR A 16 18.60 -14.63 10.92
N SER A 17 18.06 -14.12 9.81
CA SER A 17 18.25 -12.74 9.32
C SER A 17 17.01 -11.85 9.52
N GLY A 18 16.01 -12.30 10.27
CA GLY A 18 14.78 -11.54 10.52
C GLY A 18 13.75 -11.66 9.39
N ARG A 19 13.06 -10.57 9.04
CA ARG A 19 11.96 -10.58 8.06
C ARG A 19 12.49 -10.40 6.64
N MET A 20 12.76 -11.49 5.94
CA MET A 20 13.35 -11.47 4.60
C MET A 20 12.29 -11.66 3.51
N THR A 21 12.14 -10.69 2.61
CA THR A 21 11.18 -10.76 1.49
C THR A 21 11.40 -11.99 0.61
N ILE A 22 12.67 -12.31 0.29
CA ILE A 22 13.03 -13.47 -0.53
C ILE A 22 12.63 -14.82 0.10
N LEU A 23 12.42 -14.85 1.41
CA LEU A 23 12.03 -16.07 2.16
C LEU A 23 10.53 -16.11 2.49
N GLY A 24 9.72 -15.22 1.91
CA GLY A 24 8.28 -15.16 2.21
C GLY A 24 7.95 -14.47 3.53
N VAL A 25 8.83 -13.56 3.99
CA VAL A 25 8.63 -12.68 5.15
C VAL A 25 8.42 -13.41 6.49
N SER A 26 7.22 -13.33 7.07
CA SER A 26 6.91 -13.79 8.43
C SER A 26 6.13 -15.09 8.37
N THR A 27 6.45 -16.03 9.25
CA THR A 27 5.65 -17.23 9.45
C THR A 27 4.54 -16.96 10.47
N PRO A 28 3.27 -17.28 10.16
CA PRO A 28 2.17 -17.05 11.10
C PRO A 28 2.27 -18.00 12.30
N ARG A 29 1.79 -17.54 13.46
CA ARG A 29 1.58 -18.41 14.62
C ARG A 29 0.39 -19.34 14.37
N PRO A 30 0.32 -20.51 15.03
CA PRO A 30 -0.77 -21.48 14.82
C PRO A 30 -2.17 -20.86 14.92
N GLU A 31 -2.41 -19.99 15.90
CA GLU A 31 -3.69 -19.32 16.10
C GLU A 31 -4.13 -18.44 14.92
N VAL A 32 -3.18 -17.87 14.17
CA VAL A 32 -3.46 -17.08 12.96
C VAL A 32 -3.81 -18.00 11.79
N VAL A 33 -3.15 -19.15 11.69
CA VAL A 33 -3.45 -20.16 10.67
C VAL A 33 -4.86 -20.71 10.88
N ASP A 34 -5.22 -21.03 12.12
CA ASP A 34 -6.56 -21.54 12.46
C ASP A 34 -7.66 -20.52 12.11
N ALA A 35 -7.45 -19.24 12.44
CA ALA A 35 -8.39 -18.17 12.10
C ALA A 35 -8.54 -18.00 10.57
N ALA A 36 -7.45 -18.06 9.81
CA ALA A 36 -7.49 -17.98 8.36
C ALA A 36 -8.26 -19.17 7.75
N MET A 37 -8.02 -20.38 8.25
CA MET A 37 -8.74 -21.58 7.83
C MET A 37 -10.23 -21.51 8.18
N ALA A 38 -10.59 -20.99 9.36
CA ALA A 38 -11.98 -20.78 9.73
C ALA A 38 -12.69 -19.84 8.75
N GLY A 39 -12.04 -18.73 8.36
CA GLY A 39 -12.56 -17.80 7.36
C GLY A 39 -12.70 -18.43 5.97
N MET A 40 -11.70 -19.18 5.50
CA MET A 40 -11.70 -19.81 4.17
C MET A 40 -12.84 -20.83 3.98
N ASN A 41 -13.40 -21.37 5.05
CA ASN A 41 -14.48 -22.36 5.01
C ASN A 41 -15.89 -21.74 5.08
N GLN A 42 -16.02 -20.41 4.88
CA GLN A 42 -17.29 -19.69 4.99
C GLN A 42 -17.54 -18.82 3.77
N TYR A 43 -18.81 -18.50 3.53
CA TYR A 43 -19.21 -17.44 2.60
C TYR A 43 -19.49 -16.15 3.38
N PHE A 44 -19.15 -15.01 2.79
CA PHE A 44 -19.42 -13.69 3.36
C PHE A 44 -20.04 -12.78 2.30
N GLU A 45 -20.91 -11.87 2.74
CA GLU A 45 -21.19 -10.68 1.94
C GLU A 45 -19.94 -9.79 1.98
N MET A 46 -19.16 -9.79 0.89
CA MET A 46 -17.83 -9.17 0.88
C MET A 46 -17.85 -7.68 1.24
N LYS A 47 -18.89 -6.95 0.82
CA LYS A 47 -19.07 -5.53 1.17
C LYS A 47 -19.18 -5.35 2.69
N ASP A 48 -20.02 -6.14 3.33
CA ASP A 48 -20.22 -6.09 4.78
C ASP A 48 -18.98 -6.54 5.55
N LEU A 49 -18.28 -7.58 5.07
CA LEU A 49 -17.02 -8.03 5.67
C LEU A 49 -15.96 -6.92 5.67
N VAL A 50 -15.76 -6.23 4.54
CA VAL A 50 -14.82 -5.09 4.43
C VAL A 50 -15.22 -3.97 5.38
N ASN A 51 -16.49 -3.57 5.39
CA ASN A 51 -16.97 -2.47 6.24
C ASN A 51 -16.83 -2.78 7.73
N LYS A 52 -17.23 -3.97 8.17
CA LYS A 52 -17.19 -4.36 9.59
C LYS A 52 -15.78 -4.59 10.11
N THR A 53 -14.91 -5.23 9.32
CA THR A 53 -13.50 -5.39 9.71
C THR A 53 -12.77 -4.04 9.71
N GLY A 54 -13.08 -3.17 8.75
CA GLY A 54 -12.60 -1.79 8.73
C GLY A 54 -13.00 -1.02 9.99
N ALA A 55 -14.28 -1.02 10.37
CA ALA A 55 -14.76 -0.37 11.59
C ALA A 55 -14.09 -0.91 12.87
N TYR A 56 -13.87 -2.23 12.93
CA TYR A 56 -13.15 -2.85 14.04
C TYR A 56 -11.71 -2.35 14.14
N ILE A 57 -10.97 -2.32 13.01
CA ILE A 57 -9.59 -1.82 12.97
C ILE A 57 -9.53 -0.33 13.29
N ALA A 58 -10.45 0.47 12.76
CA ALA A 58 -10.54 1.90 13.02
C ALA A 58 -10.65 2.20 14.52
N LYS A 59 -11.49 1.43 15.24
CA LYS A 59 -11.60 1.51 16.71
C LYS A 59 -10.31 1.16 17.43
N LEU A 60 -9.56 0.16 16.96
CA LEU A 60 -8.28 -0.23 17.58
C LEU A 60 -7.19 0.83 17.39
N LEU A 61 -7.24 1.55 16.26
CA LEU A 61 -6.24 2.56 15.90
C LEU A 61 -6.63 3.99 16.28
N ASP A 62 -7.85 4.21 16.78
CA ASP A 62 -8.43 5.52 17.08
C ASP A 62 -8.42 6.46 15.85
N VAL A 63 -8.96 5.97 14.74
CA VAL A 63 -9.07 6.71 13.46
C VAL A 63 -10.50 6.69 12.92
N GLU A 64 -10.82 7.62 12.02
CA GLU A 64 -12.17 7.77 11.45
C GLU A 64 -12.61 6.59 10.57
N GLY A 65 -11.65 5.91 9.95
CA GLY A 65 -11.91 4.77 9.09
C GLY A 65 -10.65 3.97 8.79
N ALA A 66 -10.84 2.69 8.44
CA ALA A 66 -9.78 1.81 7.99
C ALA A 66 -10.33 0.85 6.92
N THR A 67 -9.48 0.48 5.97
CA THR A 67 -9.81 -0.49 4.94
C THR A 67 -8.67 -1.49 4.77
N VAL A 68 -9.02 -2.77 4.63
CA VAL A 68 -8.03 -3.83 4.39
C VAL A 68 -7.87 -4.01 2.89
N VAL A 69 -6.63 -3.89 2.45
CA VAL A 69 -6.23 -4.00 1.04
C VAL A 69 -5.25 -5.15 0.88
N SER A 70 -4.99 -5.57 -0.36
CA SER A 70 -4.18 -6.76 -0.63
C SER A 70 -2.74 -6.64 -0.13
N CYS A 71 -2.13 -5.46 -0.23
CA CYS A 71 -0.77 -5.18 0.19
C CYS A 71 -0.48 -3.66 0.28
N ALA A 72 0.73 -3.29 0.73
CA ALA A 72 1.15 -1.88 0.81
C ALA A 72 1.12 -1.17 -0.56
N SER A 73 1.49 -1.87 -1.64
CA SER A 73 1.41 -1.34 -3.02
C SER A 73 -0.01 -0.93 -3.40
N ALA A 74 -1.00 -1.79 -3.12
CA ALA A 74 -2.41 -1.48 -3.34
C ALA A 74 -2.88 -0.33 -2.45
N GLY A 75 -2.42 -0.29 -1.19
CA GLY A 75 -2.71 0.81 -0.27
C GLY A 75 -2.24 2.17 -0.79
N ILE A 76 -1.02 2.26 -1.32
CA ILE A 76 -0.50 3.51 -1.90
C ILE A 76 -1.33 3.90 -3.13
N ALA A 77 -1.55 2.97 -4.06
CA ALA A 77 -2.30 3.26 -5.29
C ALA A 77 -3.74 3.68 -5.00
N GLN A 78 -4.45 2.97 -4.11
CA GLN A 78 -5.82 3.31 -3.73
C GLN A 78 -5.91 4.61 -2.93
N SER A 79 -4.92 4.91 -2.08
CA SER A 79 -4.89 6.20 -1.37
C SER A 79 -4.73 7.37 -2.34
N VAL A 80 -3.84 7.23 -3.34
CA VAL A 80 -3.67 8.23 -4.40
C VAL A 80 -4.95 8.35 -5.23
N ALA A 81 -5.55 7.24 -5.66
CA ALA A 81 -6.82 7.29 -6.39
C ALA A 81 -7.91 7.99 -5.57
N ALA A 82 -8.06 7.67 -4.28
CA ALA A 82 -9.09 8.25 -3.42
C ALA A 82 -8.99 9.78 -3.30
N VAL A 83 -7.77 10.34 -3.14
CA VAL A 83 -7.60 11.80 -3.08
C VAL A 83 -7.91 12.52 -4.40
N LEU A 84 -7.81 11.81 -5.54
CA LEU A 84 -8.13 12.36 -6.86
C LEU A 84 -9.61 12.21 -7.22
N VAL A 85 -10.19 11.02 -6.98
CA VAL A 85 -11.59 10.69 -7.31
C VAL A 85 -12.58 11.49 -6.45
N LYS A 86 -12.33 11.57 -5.14
CA LYS A 86 -13.24 12.19 -4.17
C LYS A 86 -14.68 11.67 -4.35
N ASP A 87 -15.64 12.56 -4.59
CA ASP A 87 -17.07 12.24 -4.76
C ASP A 87 -17.48 12.10 -6.25
N SER A 88 -16.54 11.97 -7.18
CA SER A 88 -16.85 11.87 -8.61
C SER A 88 -17.13 10.42 -9.02
N ASP A 89 -18.41 10.10 -9.22
CA ASP A 89 -18.85 8.80 -9.78
C ASP A 89 -18.21 8.51 -11.15
N TRP A 90 -17.95 9.55 -11.95
CA TRP A 90 -17.30 9.37 -13.24
C TRP A 90 -15.83 8.99 -13.10
N LEU A 91 -15.06 9.67 -12.25
CA LEU A 91 -13.64 9.34 -12.02
C LEU A 91 -13.47 7.99 -11.33
N LEU A 92 -14.44 7.56 -10.50
CA LEU A 92 -14.44 6.25 -9.86
C LEU A 92 -14.27 5.12 -10.87
N GLU A 93 -14.96 5.23 -12.02
CA GLU A 93 -14.94 4.23 -13.09
C GLU A 93 -13.94 4.58 -14.22
N ASN A 94 -13.50 5.83 -14.32
CA ASN A 94 -12.75 6.35 -15.48
C ASN A 94 -11.43 7.06 -15.11
N LEU A 95 -10.82 6.73 -13.97
CA LEU A 95 -9.64 7.40 -13.41
C LEU A 95 -8.50 7.66 -14.40
N HIS A 96 -8.29 6.76 -15.36
CA HIS A 96 -7.20 6.84 -16.34
C HIS A 96 -7.63 7.29 -17.74
N VAL A 97 -8.91 7.61 -17.94
CA VAL A 97 -9.46 7.95 -19.26
C VAL A 97 -9.20 9.40 -19.63
N THR A 98 -9.17 10.31 -18.64
CA THR A 98 -8.96 11.74 -18.87
C THR A 98 -7.91 12.29 -17.92
N PRO A 99 -7.02 13.20 -18.37
CA PRO A 99 -6.08 13.85 -17.48
C PRO A 99 -6.78 14.55 -16.31
N ILE A 100 -6.27 14.33 -15.11
CA ILE A 100 -6.74 15.01 -13.89
C ILE A 100 -5.83 16.21 -13.67
N GLU A 101 -6.40 17.41 -13.64
CA GLU A 101 -5.64 18.67 -13.55
C GLU A 101 -4.84 18.77 -12.25
N ASN A 102 -5.50 18.46 -11.12
CA ASN A 102 -4.90 18.49 -9.79
C ASN A 102 -4.48 17.08 -9.37
N ASN A 103 -3.42 16.55 -9.98
CA ASN A 103 -2.95 15.19 -9.72
C ASN A 103 -1.52 15.07 -9.21
N GLU A 104 -0.88 16.19 -8.83
CA GLU A 104 0.50 16.14 -8.36
C GLU A 104 0.57 15.57 -6.95
N ILE A 105 1.35 14.49 -6.78
CA ILE A 105 1.67 13.89 -5.49
C ILE A 105 3.12 14.24 -5.17
N VAL A 106 3.30 15.13 -4.20
CA VAL A 106 4.63 15.64 -3.82
C VAL A 106 5.23 14.73 -2.76
N LEU A 107 6.51 14.36 -2.88
CA LEU A 107 7.25 13.65 -1.83
C LEU A 107 8.74 14.03 -1.80
N PRO A 108 9.41 13.92 -0.63
CA PRO A 108 10.86 14.03 -0.55
C PRO A 108 11.55 13.01 -1.47
N LYS A 109 12.54 13.42 -2.27
CA LYS A 109 13.19 12.55 -3.28
C LYS A 109 13.77 11.27 -2.67
N GLY A 110 14.33 11.33 -1.46
CA GLY A 110 14.79 10.14 -0.72
C GLY A 110 13.69 9.13 -0.36
N HIS A 111 12.42 9.50 -0.45
CA HIS A 111 11.28 8.62 -0.18
C HIS A 111 10.79 7.86 -1.42
N ASN A 112 11.28 8.20 -2.63
CA ASN A 112 10.97 7.46 -3.85
C ASN A 112 11.81 6.18 -3.96
N VAL A 113 11.59 5.25 -3.03
CA VAL A 113 12.36 4.01 -2.92
C VAL A 113 11.76 2.87 -3.74
N ASN A 114 12.56 1.83 -3.97
CA ASN A 114 12.11 0.56 -4.49
C ASN A 114 12.03 -0.47 -3.36
N PHE A 115 10.82 -0.78 -2.90
CA PHE A 115 10.56 -1.75 -1.82
C PHE A 115 10.21 -3.16 -2.34
N GLY A 116 10.60 -3.46 -3.58
CA GLY A 116 10.07 -4.57 -4.38
C GLY A 116 9.10 -4.09 -5.48
N ALA A 117 8.62 -2.86 -5.36
CA ALA A 117 8.04 -2.07 -6.44
C ALA A 117 8.44 -0.59 -6.24
N PRO A 118 8.63 0.21 -7.32
CA PRO A 118 8.91 1.63 -7.18
C PRO A 118 7.69 2.39 -6.63
N VAL A 119 7.88 3.25 -5.63
CA VAL A 119 6.81 4.12 -5.09
C VAL A 119 6.15 4.94 -6.20
N GLY A 120 6.94 5.52 -7.10
CA GLY A 120 6.43 6.28 -8.24
C GLY A 120 5.47 5.49 -9.15
N THR A 121 5.67 4.17 -9.30
CA THR A 121 4.74 3.32 -10.06
C THR A 121 3.39 3.23 -9.37
N MET A 122 3.36 3.11 -8.03
CA MET A 122 2.11 3.04 -7.28
C MET A 122 1.35 4.38 -7.33
N VAL A 123 2.07 5.49 -7.32
CA VAL A 123 1.49 6.83 -7.53
C VAL A 123 0.85 6.93 -8.91
N ALA A 124 1.55 6.49 -9.96
CA ALA A 124 1.04 6.52 -11.32
C ALA A 124 -0.18 5.59 -11.50
N LEU A 125 -0.18 4.40 -10.89
CA LEU A 125 -1.32 3.49 -10.89
C LEU A 125 -2.55 4.08 -10.19
N GLY A 126 -2.35 4.97 -9.20
CA GLY A 126 -3.44 5.74 -8.60
C GLY A 126 -3.88 6.96 -9.41
N GLY A 127 -3.32 7.20 -10.59
CA GLY A 127 -3.63 8.37 -11.44
C GLY A 127 -2.83 9.63 -11.09
N GLY A 128 -1.93 9.54 -10.10
CA GLY A 128 -1.11 10.65 -9.64
C GLY A 128 0.13 10.89 -10.51
N ARG A 129 0.57 12.15 -10.58
CA ARG A 129 1.85 12.56 -11.13
C ARG A 129 2.84 12.80 -10.00
N LEU A 130 3.92 12.02 -9.96
CA LEU A 130 4.95 12.17 -8.94
C LEU A 130 5.70 13.50 -9.10
N VAL A 131 5.89 14.21 -7.98
CA VAL A 131 6.75 15.39 -7.88
C VAL A 131 7.74 15.18 -6.74
N GLU A 132 9.03 15.14 -7.07
CA GLU A 132 10.09 14.94 -6.08
C GLU A 132 10.61 16.29 -5.58
N ALA A 133 10.70 16.43 -4.25
CA ALA A 133 11.26 17.60 -3.59
C ALA A 133 12.63 17.28 -2.97
N GLY A 134 13.54 18.26 -2.99
CA GLY A 134 14.87 18.11 -2.40
C GLY A 134 15.75 17.06 -3.11
N TYR A 135 16.57 16.37 -2.33
CA TYR A 135 17.59 15.43 -2.79
C TYR A 135 17.39 14.03 -2.19
N ALA A 136 18.15 13.06 -2.69
CA ALA A 136 18.02 11.66 -2.24
C ALA A 136 18.34 11.47 -0.75
N ASN A 137 19.18 12.33 -0.18
CA ASN A 137 19.67 12.26 1.20
C ASN A 137 19.20 13.43 2.09
N GLU A 138 18.51 14.43 1.54
CA GLU A 138 17.98 15.55 2.30
C GLU A 138 16.70 16.14 1.68
N CYS A 139 15.80 16.61 2.52
CA CYS A 139 14.69 17.46 2.10
C CYS A 139 14.26 18.34 3.27
N SER A 140 14.57 19.63 3.18
CA SER A 140 14.10 20.64 4.12
C SER A 140 12.61 20.95 3.92
N ALA A 141 11.97 21.54 4.94
CA ALA A 141 10.58 22.01 4.83
C ALA A 141 10.41 23.05 3.71
N GLY A 142 11.41 23.92 3.49
CA GLY A 142 11.38 24.91 2.41
C GLY A 142 11.46 24.28 1.02
N GLN A 143 12.29 23.25 0.83
CA GLN A 143 12.35 22.48 -0.43
C GLN A 143 11.03 21.75 -0.71
N LEU A 144 10.41 21.18 0.33
CA LEU A 144 9.10 20.52 0.19
C LEU A 144 8.01 21.54 -0.18
N ALA A 145 7.96 22.68 0.52
CA ALA A 145 6.99 23.73 0.25
C ALA A 145 7.13 24.32 -1.16
N ALA A 146 8.36 24.48 -1.67
CA ALA A 146 8.61 24.99 -3.00
C ALA A 146 8.13 24.06 -4.14
N ALA A 147 7.93 22.77 -3.85
CA ALA A 147 7.40 21.79 -4.80
C ALA A 147 5.86 21.75 -4.83
N ILE A 148 5.18 22.40 -3.88
CA ILE A 148 3.72 22.46 -3.81
C ILE A 148 3.23 23.52 -4.80
N THR A 149 2.30 23.14 -5.67
CA THR A 149 1.68 24.00 -6.68
C THR A 149 0.15 23.98 -6.55
N PRO A 150 -0.59 24.85 -7.26
CA PRO A 150 -2.05 24.75 -7.32
C PRO A 150 -2.58 23.39 -7.82
N ARG A 151 -1.75 22.60 -8.52
CA ARG A 151 -2.09 21.24 -9.00
C ARG A 151 -1.76 20.13 -8.00
N THR A 152 -1.19 20.46 -6.83
CA THR A 152 -0.86 19.48 -5.78
C THR A 152 -2.12 18.95 -5.11
N ALA A 153 -2.30 17.62 -5.18
CA ALA A 153 -3.41 16.92 -4.55
C ALA A 153 -3.05 16.43 -3.14
N ALA A 154 -1.83 15.94 -2.94
CA ALA A 154 -1.38 15.43 -1.65
C ALA A 154 0.15 15.45 -1.51
N ILE A 155 0.60 15.34 -0.25
CA ILE A 155 1.99 15.04 0.10
C ILE A 155 2.07 13.58 0.53
N LEU A 156 3.00 12.83 -0.04
CA LEU A 156 3.24 11.43 0.30
C LEU A 156 4.51 11.29 1.15
N TYR A 157 4.36 10.70 2.34
CA TYR A 157 5.46 10.36 3.23
C TYR A 157 5.65 8.84 3.22
N ILE A 158 6.89 8.39 3.02
CA ILE A 158 7.25 6.96 3.03
C ILE A 158 8.27 6.74 4.13
N LYS A 159 7.97 5.80 5.03
CA LYS A 159 8.93 5.25 5.97
C LYS A 159 9.39 3.89 5.44
N SER A 160 10.65 3.83 5.02
CA SER A 160 11.28 2.62 4.49
C SER A 160 12.62 2.37 5.20
N HIS A 161 13.01 1.09 5.26
CA HIS A 161 14.34 0.66 5.69
C HIS A 161 15.24 0.26 4.51
N HIS A 162 14.67 0.25 3.29
CA HIS A 162 15.40 0.09 2.03
C HIS A 162 16.22 1.33 1.68
#